data_AF-A0A6I5C259-F1
#
_entry.id   AF-A0A6I5C259-F1
#
_cell.length_a   1.000
_cell.length_b   1.000
_cell.length_c   1.000
_cell.angle_alpha   90.00
_cell.angle_beta   90.00
_cell.angle_gamma   90.00
#
_symmetry.space_group_name_H-M   'P 1'
#
loop_
_entity.id
_entity.type
_entity.pdbx_description
1 polymer ?
#
loop_
_entity_poly.entity_id
_entity_poly.type
_entity_poly.pdbx_seq_one_letter_code
_entity_poly.pdbx_strand_id
1 'polypeptide(L)' 'RTALFNWAFARHHQGTLVFRIEDTDAARDSEESYEQLLDAMRWLGFDWDEGPEVGGPHAPYRQSQRMDIYADVAARLL' A
#
# COMPACT_ATOMS: atom_id res chain seq x y z
N ARG A 1 -14.75 0.62 1.81
CA ARG A 1 -15.20 0.15 3.16
C ARG A 1 -14.04 -0.33 4.03
N THR A 2 -13.24 -1.31 3.59
CA THR A 2 -12.08 -1.80 4.37
C THR A 2 -11.08 -0.69 4.69
N ALA A 3 -10.78 0.19 3.72
CA ALA A 3 -9.94 1.37 3.94
C ALA A 3 -10.45 2.28 5.07
N LEU A 4 -11.74 2.63 5.07
CA LEU A 4 -12.39 3.42 6.12
C LEU A 4 -12.20 2.79 7.51
N PHE A 5 -12.42 1.48 7.65
CA PHE A 5 -12.27 0.83 8.96
C PHE A 5 -10.82 0.85 9.46
N ASN A 6 -9.85 0.57 8.59
CA ASN A 6 -8.44 0.61 8.97
C ASN A 6 -8.00 2.04 9.30
N TRP A 7 -8.40 3.02 8.50
CA TRP A 7 -8.13 4.44 8.75
C TRP A 7 -8.74 4.90 10.07
N ALA A 8 -10.03 4.65 10.29
CA ALA A 8 -10.71 5.05 11.52
C ALA A 8 -10.12 4.35 12.76
N PHE A 9 -9.78 3.07 12.64
CA PHE A 9 -9.16 2.31 13.73
C PHE A 9 -7.76 2.85 14.08
N ALA A 10 -6.93 3.13 13.07
CA ALA A 10 -5.61 3.72 13.26
C ALA A 10 -5.72 5.11 13.91
N ARG A 11 -6.58 5.98 13.39
CA ARG A 11 -6.80 7.33 13.95
C ARG A 11 -7.34 7.29 15.38
N HIS A 12 -8.25 6.35 15.68
CA HIS A 12 -8.80 6.19 17.04
C HIS A 12 -7.74 5.76 18.06
N HIS A 13 -6.82 4.87 17.67
CA HIS A 13 -5.79 4.32 18.56
C HIS A 13 -4.43 5.00 18.44
N GLN A 14 -4.34 6.14 17.73
CA GLN A 14 -3.08 6.84 17.46
C GLN A 14 -2.03 5.91 16.79
N GLY A 15 -2.50 4.98 15.97
CA GLY A 15 -1.68 4.06 15.19
C GLY A 15 -1.38 4.58 13.78
N THR A 16 -0.59 3.79 13.06
CA THR A 16 -0.15 4.06 11.68
C THR A 16 -1.07 3.36 10.68
N LEU A 17 -1.59 4.08 9.70
CA LEU A 17 -2.19 3.52 8.50
C LEU A 17 -1.13 3.34 7.41
N VAL A 18 -0.87 2.09 7.04
CA VAL A 18 0.02 1.74 5.93
C VAL A 18 -0.81 1.45 4.67
N PHE A 19 -0.55 2.19 3.60
CA PHE A 19 -1.17 2.00 2.29
C PHE A 19 -0.17 1.30 1.35
N ARG A 20 -0.49 0.09 0.91
CA ARG A 20 0.36 -0.71 0.01
C ARG A 20 -0.43 -1.09 -1.24
N ILE A 21 0.20 -0.95 -2.40
CA ILE A 21 -0.37 -1.32 -3.69
C ILE A 21 0.05 -2.75 -4.02
N GLU A 22 -0.94 -3.59 -4.33
CA GLU A 22 -0.74 -4.97 -4.76
C GLU A 22 -0.83 -5.05 -6.29
N ASP A 23 0.28 -4.76 -6.95
CA ASP A 23 0.44 -4.60 -8.40
C ASP A 23 1.30 -5.71 -9.04
N THR A 24 1.29 -6.93 -8.48
CA THR A 24 2.12 -8.03 -9.00
C THR A 24 1.54 -8.72 -10.24
N ASP A 25 0.25 -8.54 -10.53
CA ASP A 25 -0.38 -9.10 -11.72
C ASP A 25 -0.43 -8.07 -12.86
N ALA A 26 0.63 -8.06 -13.67
CA ALA A 26 0.80 -7.11 -14.77
C ALA A 26 -0.31 -7.18 -15.85
N ALA A 27 -1.08 -8.27 -15.95
CA ALA A 27 -2.18 -8.38 -16.90
C ALA A 27 -3.44 -7.67 -16.43
N ARG A 28 -3.58 -7.44 -15.11
CA ARG A 28 -4.72 -6.77 -14.48
C ARG A 28 -4.37 -5.39 -13.94
N ASP A 29 -3.09 -5.13 -13.70
CA ASP A 29 -2.61 -3.85 -13.21
C ASP A 29 -2.63 -2.77 -14.30
N SER A 30 -2.95 -1.54 -13.90
CA SER A 30 -2.85 -0.37 -14.77
C SER A 30 -2.54 0.86 -13.92
N GLU A 31 -1.71 1.75 -14.45
CA GLU A 31 -1.37 2.99 -13.75
C GLU A 31 -2.61 3.85 -13.48
N GLU A 32 -3.60 3.81 -14.39
CA GLU A 32 -4.90 4.47 -14.19
C GLU A 32 -5.63 3.95 -12.94
N SER A 33 -5.63 2.63 -12.71
CA SER A 33 -6.26 2.06 -11.50
C SER A 33 -5.51 2.47 -10.23
N TYR A 34 -4.18 2.58 -10.29
CA TYR A 34 -3.37 3.09 -9.19
C TYR A 34 -3.70 4.57 -8.87
N GLU A 35 -3.75 5.43 -9.88
CA GLU A 35 -4.09 6.85 -9.71
C GLU A 35 -5.51 7.03 -9.15
N GLN A 36 -6.50 6.30 -9.69
CA GLN A 36 -7.88 6.32 -9.19
C GLN A 36 -7.97 5.89 -7.72
N LEU A 37 -7.13 4.96 -7.28
CA LEU A 37 -7.04 4.55 -5.88
C LEU A 37 -6.52 5.67 -4.98
N LEU A 38 -5.46 6.37 -5.39
CA LEU A 38 -4.92 7.52 -4.65
C LEU A 38 -5.97 8.64 -4.55
N ASP A 39 -6.61 8.96 -5.67
CA ASP A 39 -7.60 10.03 -5.75
C ASP A 39 -8.84 9.72 -4.92
N ALA A 40 -9.31 8.47 -4.93
CA ALA A 40 -10.43 8.05 -4.07
C ALA A 40 -10.09 8.21 -2.58
N MET A 41 -8.87 7.84 -2.16
CA MET A 41 -8.43 8.01 -0.78
C MET A 41 -8.35 9.49 -0.38
N ARG A 42 -7.75 10.34 -1.24
CA ARG A 42 -7.67 11.80 -1.03
C ARG A 42 -9.05 12.44 -0.98
N TRP A 43 -9.94 12.09 -1.90
CA TRP A 43 -11.30 12.62 -1.97
C TRP A 43 -12.11 12.29 -0.71
N LEU A 44 -11.94 11.07 -0.17
CA LEU A 44 -12.55 10.66 1.09
C LEU A 44 -11.90 11.31 2.33
N GLY A 45 -10.73 11.95 2.18
CA GLY A 45 -9.95 12.49 3.29
C GLY A 45 -9.25 11.42 4.12
N PHE A 46 -9.01 10.23 3.56
CA PHE A 46 -8.27 9.16 4.22
C PHE A 46 -6.78 9.30 3.91
N ASP A 47 -6.09 10.07 4.74
CA ASP A 47 -4.64 10.16 4.70
C ASP A 47 -3.98 8.87 5.21
N TRP A 48 -2.81 8.54 4.66
CA TRP A 48 -2.00 7.40 5.09
C TRP A 48 -0.64 7.89 5.58
N ASP A 49 -0.14 7.23 6.62
CA ASP A 49 1.09 7.63 7.30
C ASP A 49 2.32 7.00 6.62
N GLU A 50 2.13 5.83 6.01
CA GLU A 50 3.11 5.14 5.19
C GLU A 50 2.47 4.68 3.89
N GLY A 51 3.18 4.80 2.77
CA GLY A 51 2.66 4.34 1.48
C GLY A 51 3.33 4.97 0.27
N PRO A 52 2.76 4.78 -0.93
CA PRO A 52 3.16 5.53 -2.11
C PRO A 52 3.13 7.04 -1.82
N GLU A 53 4.01 7.78 -2.50
CA GLU A 53 4.20 9.24 -2.40
C GLU A 53 4.75 9.76 -1.06
N VAL A 54 4.22 9.30 0.07
CA VAL A 54 4.66 9.73 1.41
C VAL A 54 5.89 8.96 1.91
N GLY A 55 6.15 7.78 1.35
CA GLY A 55 7.26 6.93 1.75
C GLY A 55 7.02 6.27 3.11
N GLY A 56 8.09 6.05 3.86
CA GLY A 56 8.06 5.38 5.15
C GLY A 56 9.20 4.36 5.32
N PRO A 57 9.41 3.85 6.53
CA PRO A 57 10.53 2.97 6.88
C PRO A 57 10.47 1.60 6.20
N HIS A 58 9.32 1.21 5.65
CA HIS A 58 9.08 -0.10 5.03
C HIS A 58 8.93 -0.03 3.51
N ALA A 59 9.31 1.09 2.89
CA ALA A 59 9.35 1.27 1.45
C ALA A 59 10.18 0.16 0.73
N PRO A 60 9.89 -0.12 -0.56
CA PRO A 60 8.85 0.47 -1.39
C PRO A 60 7.46 -0.11 -1.12
N TYR A 61 6.39 0.68 -1.32
CA TYR A 61 5.01 0.29 -1.03
C TYR A 61 4.21 -0.19 -2.27
N ARG A 62 4.86 -0.34 -3.43
CA ARG A 62 4.33 -1.11 -4.57
C ARG A 62 4.97 -2.49 -4.57
N GLN A 63 4.16 -3.55 -4.63
CA GLN A 63 4.68 -4.91 -4.54
C GLN A 63 5.54 -5.29 -5.76
N SER A 64 5.23 -4.77 -6.95
CA SER A 64 6.04 -4.94 -8.17
C SER A 64 7.50 -4.51 -7.98
N GLN A 65 7.78 -3.60 -7.04
CA GLN A 65 9.11 -3.07 -6.73
C GLN A 65 9.84 -3.88 -5.63
N ARG A 66 9.25 -4.97 -5.14
CA ARG A 66 9.76 -5.75 -3.98
C ARG A 66 10.24 -7.15 -4.34
N MET A 67 10.46 -7.45 -5.63
CA MET A 67 10.76 -8.82 -6.09
C MET A 67 11.99 -9.43 -5.43
N ASP A 68 13.04 -8.64 -5.19
CA ASP A 68 14.26 -9.13 -4.50
C ASP A 68 13.98 -9.59 -3.07
N ILE A 69 13.09 -8.89 -2.36
CA ILE A 69 12.67 -9.26 -1.00
C ILE A 69 11.93 -10.60 -1.03
N TYR A 70 11.05 -10.81 -2.01
CA TYR A 70 10.33 -12.06 -2.14
C TYR A 70 11.26 -13.23 -2.48
N ALA A 71 12.25 -13.01 -3.35
CA ALA A 71 13.24 -14.01 -3.70
C ALA A 71 14.09 -14.43 -2.49
N ASP A 72 14.58 -13.48 -1.70
CA ASP A 72 15.34 -13.75 -0.47
C ASP A 72 14.49 -14.51 0.57
N VAL A 73 13.25 -14.09 0.81
CA VAL A 73 12.37 -14.78 1.77
C VAL A 73 12.02 -16.18 1.29
N ALA A 74 11.74 -16.38 0.01
CA ALA A 74 11.47 -17.71 -0.55
C ALA A 74 12.67 -18.65 -0.40
N ALA A 75 13.90 -18.16 -0.63
CA ALA A 75 15.11 -18.95 -0.46
C ALA A 75 15.36 -19.39 0.99
N ARG A 76 14.89 -18.62 1.99
CA ARG A 76 15.02 -18.98 3.42
C ARG A 76 13.98 -19.99 3.89
N LEU A 77 12.87 -20.14 3.16
CA LEU A 77 11.77 -21.04 3.49
C LEU A 77 11.87 -22.39 2.78
N LEU A 78 12.72 -22.50 1.75
CA LEU A 78 13.09 -23.74 1.07
C LEU A 78 14.22 -24.45 1.81
#